data_AF-A0A2V8NX06-F1
#
_entry.id   AF-A0A2V8NX06-F1
#
_cell.length_a   1.000
_cell.length_b   1.000
_cell.length_c   1.000
_cell.angle_alpha   90.00
_cell.angle_beta   90.00
_cell.angle_gamma   90.00
#
_symmetry.space_group_name_H-M   'P 1'
#
loop_
_entity.id
_entity.type
_entity.pdbx_description
1 polymer ?
#
loop_
_entity_poly.entity_id
_entity_poly.type
_entity_poly.pdbx_seq_one_letter_code
_entity_poly.pdbx_strand_id
1 'polypeptide(L)'
;MQSTNFVALTGHLNEYPLGDLVSILRRRNKTGRLLIEYPAGPCSFYFLAGNLVDAQLNSLNGLQAVMFALSQPNASFNFNPLIQPPRHSISASSQKVILELLGCYEEREIDVTSSPGNGSAGALVASQDVVVTPSFEVHQEALPEPKELLALPPAPMEPATRRRNRHVLIASAIISLLVSLITVAALTHWLIKRDLSTALSLLGKKETAAGVLGEEAGPNSQIVKVRVRVEHGRVTEAFVENHQPGMEAYEAMALKIARSLHYAQDASGEETVSIRINSHG
;
A
#
# COMPACT_ATOMS: atom_id res chain seq x y z
N MET A 1 -33.95 15.94 23.51
CA MET A 1 -32.48 16.11 23.39
C MET A 1 -31.89 14.72 23.20
N GLN A 2 -31.48 14.36 21.99
CA GLN A 2 -30.95 13.03 21.69
C GLN A 2 -29.54 12.92 22.27
N SER A 3 -29.34 11.98 23.18
CA SER A 3 -28.04 11.64 23.74
C SER A 3 -27.19 11.02 22.63
N THR A 4 -26.32 11.81 22.01
CA THR A 4 -25.28 11.32 21.11
C THR A 4 -24.32 10.48 21.96
N ASN A 5 -24.48 9.16 21.94
CA ASN A 5 -23.54 8.23 22.56
C ASN A 5 -22.19 8.35 21.85
N PHE A 6 -21.28 9.14 22.42
CA PHE A 6 -19.90 9.26 21.97
C PHE A 6 -19.14 8.01 22.40
N VAL A 7 -19.13 6.99 21.54
CA VAL A 7 -18.20 5.87 21.70
C VAL A 7 -16.86 6.31 21.12
N ALA A 8 -16.06 6.97 21.94
CA ALA A 8 -14.64 7.15 21.65
C ALA A 8 -13.99 5.76 21.73
N LEU A 9 -13.54 5.23 20.59
CA LEU A 9 -12.87 3.93 20.56
C LEU A 9 -11.42 4.17 20.98
N THR A 10 -11.06 3.78 22.20
CA THR A 10 -9.69 3.87 22.71
C THR A 10 -9.13 2.49 22.98
N GLY A 11 -7.84 2.28 22.70
CA GLY A 11 -7.18 1.01 22.95
C GLY A 11 -5.71 1.05 22.58
N HIS A 12 -5.09 -0.12 22.46
CA HIS A 12 -3.68 -0.27 22.08
C HIS A 12 -3.52 -1.11 20.82
N LEU A 13 -2.53 -0.78 19.99
CA LEU A 13 -2.23 -1.51 18.75
C LEU A 13 -1.76 -2.97 18.98
N ASN A 14 -1.42 -3.32 20.22
CA ASN A 14 -1.11 -4.71 20.62
C ASN A 14 -2.34 -5.62 20.57
N GLU A 15 -3.51 -5.06 20.88
CA GLU A 15 -4.78 -5.79 20.94
C GLU A 15 -5.51 -5.73 19.59
N TYR A 16 -5.41 -4.58 18.92
CA TYR A 16 -6.01 -4.34 17.62
C TYR A 16 -4.98 -3.73 16.68
N PRO A 17 -4.32 -4.54 15.83
CA PRO A 17 -3.38 -4.06 14.83
C PRO A 17 -4.00 -2.97 13.95
N LEU A 18 -3.16 -2.08 13.42
CA LEU A 18 -3.61 -0.94 12.62
C LEU A 18 -4.47 -1.36 11.42
N GLY A 19 -4.11 -2.46 10.74
CA GLY A 19 -4.89 -3.03 9.64
C GLY A 19 -6.30 -3.45 10.08
N ASP A 20 -6.42 -4.10 11.24
CA ASP A 20 -7.71 -4.52 11.78
C ASP A 20 -8.58 -3.32 12.16
N LEU A 21 -7.99 -2.29 12.78
CA LEU A 21 -8.70 -1.05 13.10
C LEU A 21 -9.23 -0.35 11.85
N VAL A 22 -8.38 -0.19 10.84
CA VAL A 22 -8.76 0.39 9.55
C VAL A 22 -9.89 -0.42 8.92
N SER A 23 -9.78 -1.75 8.95
CA SER A 23 -10.81 -2.66 8.42
C SER A 23 -12.13 -2.54 9.16
N ILE A 24 -12.13 -2.49 10.50
CA ILE A 24 -13.32 -2.34 11.32
C ILE A 24 -14.00 -0.99 11.05
N LEU A 25 -13.22 0.09 11.01
CA LEU A 25 -13.74 1.44 10.74
C LEU A 25 -14.35 1.54 9.33
N ARG A 26 -13.70 0.89 8.35
CA ARG A 26 -14.21 0.80 6.97
C ARG A 26 -15.51 0.01 6.89
N ARG A 27 -15.55 -1.21 7.45
CA ARG A 27 -16.77 -2.07 7.44
C ARG A 27 -17.95 -1.43 8.16
N ARG A 28 -17.69 -0.62 9.20
CA ARG A 28 -18.73 0.11 9.94
C ARG A 28 -19.05 1.49 9.35
N ASN A 29 -18.52 1.84 8.17
CA ASN A 29 -18.68 3.13 7.50
C ASN A 29 -18.47 4.33 8.43
N LYS A 30 -17.47 4.26 9.33
CA LYS A 30 -17.23 5.31 10.31
C LYS A 30 -16.56 6.52 9.66
N THR A 31 -16.99 7.69 10.11
CA THR A 31 -16.37 8.99 9.80
C THR A 31 -15.75 9.52 11.08
N GLY A 32 -14.55 10.08 11.00
CA GLY A 32 -13.83 10.61 12.15
C GLY A 32 -12.32 10.58 12.01
N ARG A 33 -11.63 10.98 13.07
CA ARG A 33 -10.17 10.93 13.18
C ARG A 33 -9.75 9.78 14.09
N LEU A 34 -8.92 8.89 13.58
CA LEU A 34 -8.14 7.94 14.36
C LEU A 34 -6.77 8.57 14.65
N LEU A 35 -6.51 8.90 15.91
CA LEU A 35 -5.22 9.38 16.39
C LEU A 35 -4.44 8.21 17.00
N ILE A 36 -3.17 8.08 16.63
CA ILE A 36 -2.25 7.09 17.17
C ILE A 36 -1.02 7.79 17.73
N GLU A 37 -0.67 7.50 18.97
CA GLU A 37 0.41 8.18 19.68
C GLU A 37 1.71 7.40 19.58
N TYR A 38 2.47 7.60 18.50
CA TYR A 38 3.78 6.99 18.34
C TYR A 38 4.88 7.79 19.04
N PRO A 39 6.02 7.16 19.40
CA PRO A 39 7.17 7.87 19.99
C PRO A 39 7.75 8.98 19.10
N ALA A 40 7.67 8.81 17.77
CA ALA A 40 8.11 9.80 16.79
C ALA A 40 7.15 11.00 16.64
N GLY A 41 5.93 10.88 17.17
CA GLY A 41 4.90 11.90 17.10
C GLY A 41 3.51 11.31 16.83
N PRO A 42 2.45 12.10 17.08
CA PRO A 42 1.08 11.69 16.84
C PRO A 42 0.80 11.52 15.34
N CYS A 43 0.24 10.38 14.96
CA CYS A 43 -0.24 10.12 13.61
C CYS A 43 -1.77 10.20 13.59
N SER A 44 -2.32 11.05 12.71
CA SER A 44 -3.76 11.22 12.53
C SER A 44 -4.20 10.63 11.20
N PHE A 45 -5.08 9.64 11.25
CA PHE A 45 -5.79 9.10 10.09
C PHE A 45 -7.22 9.62 10.10
N TYR A 46 -7.69 10.11 8.96
CA TYR A 46 -9.05 10.62 8.82
C TYR A 46 -9.86 9.71 7.91
N PHE A 47 -11.03 9.35 8.40
CA PHE A 47 -12.00 8.51 7.72
C PHE A 47 -13.24 9.30 7.36
N LEU A 48 -13.78 9.06 6.17
CA LEU A 48 -15.04 9.61 5.69
C LEU A 48 -15.88 8.49 5.08
N ALA A 49 -17.02 8.20 5.72
CA ALA A 49 -17.91 7.09 5.32
C ALA A 49 -17.15 5.76 5.13
N GLY A 50 -16.20 5.47 6.03
CA GLY A 50 -15.36 4.27 5.98
C GLY A 50 -14.14 4.38 5.05
N ASN A 51 -14.04 5.39 4.19
CA ASN A 51 -12.87 5.59 3.34
C ASN A 51 -11.77 6.34 4.10
N LEU A 52 -10.53 5.85 4.00
CA LEU A 52 -9.37 6.58 4.50
C LEU A 52 -9.01 7.68 3.50
N VAL A 53 -9.26 8.93 3.87
CA VAL A 53 -9.14 10.09 2.97
C VAL A 53 -7.88 10.93 3.20
N ASP A 54 -7.34 10.87 4.41
CA ASP A 54 -6.16 11.62 4.79
C ASP A 54 -5.39 10.89 5.90
N ALA A 55 -4.07 11.04 5.89
CA ALA A 55 -3.19 10.56 6.92
C ALA A 55 -2.08 11.60 7.11
N GLN A 56 -1.81 11.98 8.35
CA GLN A 56 -0.86 13.03 8.68
C GLN A 56 0.03 12.59 9.84
N LEU A 57 1.33 12.82 9.69
CA LEU A 57 2.33 12.60 10.74
C LEU A 57 3.42 13.65 10.57
N ASN A 58 3.44 14.66 11.44
CA ASN A 58 4.36 15.79 11.35
C ASN A 58 4.32 16.46 9.95
N SER A 59 5.38 16.29 9.13
CA SER A 59 5.47 16.77 7.75
C SER A 59 5.08 15.72 6.68
N LEU A 60 4.87 14.46 7.08
CA LEU A 60 4.48 13.37 6.20
C LEU A 60 2.96 13.34 6.03
N ASN A 61 2.52 13.14 4.78
CA ASN A 61 1.11 13.13 4.41
C ASN A 61 0.75 11.89 3.59
N GLY A 62 -0.52 11.49 3.62
CA GLY A 62 -1.10 10.42 2.82
C GLY A 62 -0.34 9.09 2.96
N LEU A 63 0.06 8.51 1.82
CA LEU A 63 0.76 7.22 1.77
C LEU A 63 2.06 7.21 2.59
N GLN A 64 2.82 8.31 2.61
CA GLN A 64 4.08 8.37 3.36
C GLN A 64 3.84 8.25 4.87
N ALA A 65 2.82 8.93 5.38
CA ALA A 65 2.42 8.85 6.78
C ALA A 65 1.97 7.42 7.13
N VAL A 66 1.23 6.76 6.24
CA VAL A 66 0.79 5.37 6.41
C VAL A 66 1.97 4.40 6.45
N MET A 67 2.89 4.49 5.49
CA MET A 67 4.08 3.62 5.42
C MET A 67 4.95 3.79 6.67
N PHE A 68 5.10 5.02 7.15
CA PHE A 68 5.82 5.27 8.39
C PHE A 68 5.10 4.69 9.60
N ALA A 69 3.78 4.87 9.71
CA ALA A 69 2.99 4.32 10.82
C ALA A 69 3.06 2.79 10.89
N LEU A 70 3.15 2.11 9.75
CA LEU A 70 3.34 0.66 9.66
C LEU A 70 4.72 0.19 10.14
N SER A 71 5.75 1.05 10.08
CA SER A 71 7.09 0.73 10.58
C SER A 71 7.29 1.05 12.06
N GLN A 72 6.31 1.70 12.70
CA GLN A 72 6.40 2.09 14.10
C GLN A 72 6.00 0.95 15.06
N PRO A 73 6.56 0.94 16.28
CA PRO A 73 6.18 -0.01 17.33
C PRO A 73 4.75 0.25 17.81
N ASN A 74 4.22 -0.70 18.58
CA ASN A 74 2.85 -0.66 19.09
C ASN A 74 2.61 0.58 19.97
N ALA A 75 1.49 1.26 19.72
CA ALA A 75 1.12 2.52 20.34
C ALA A 75 -0.36 2.52 20.77
N SER A 76 -0.73 3.49 21.60
CA SER A 76 -2.13 3.75 21.96
C SER A 76 -2.85 4.47 20.82
N PHE A 77 -4.14 4.20 20.66
CA PHE A 77 -4.99 4.87 19.68
C PHE A 77 -6.27 5.44 20.30
N ASN A 78 -6.81 6.47 19.67
CA ASN A 78 -8.07 7.12 20.00
C ASN A 78 -8.84 7.45 18.72
N PHE A 79 -10.06 6.97 18.59
CA PHE A 79 -10.96 7.35 17.50
C PHE A 79 -11.99 8.37 17.97
N ASN A 80 -12.01 9.53 17.31
CA ASN A 80 -12.98 10.59 17.55
C ASN A 80 -13.87 10.80 16.31
N PRO A 81 -15.18 10.46 16.38
CA PRO A 81 -16.10 10.59 15.25
C PRO A 81 -16.49 12.04 14.90
N LEU A 82 -16.18 13.02 15.76
CA LEU A 82 -16.60 14.41 15.56
C LEU A 82 -15.65 15.22 14.70
N ILE A 83 -14.42 14.73 14.51
CA ILE A 83 -13.38 15.45 13.79
C ILE A 83 -13.42 15.02 12.33
N GLN A 84 -13.86 15.94 11.48
CA GLN A 84 -13.88 15.74 10.04
C GLN A 84 -12.48 15.94 9.43
N PRO A 85 -12.19 15.25 8.30
CA PRO A 85 -10.93 15.43 7.58
C PRO A 85 -10.72 16.89 7.19
N PRO A 86 -9.60 17.52 7.58
CA PRO A 86 -9.30 18.89 7.18
C PRO A 86 -8.97 18.99 5.69
N ARG A 87 -8.45 17.90 5.09
CA ARG A 87 -7.99 17.80 3.70
C ARG A 87 -8.18 16.38 3.18
N HIS A 88 -8.01 16.20 1.87
CA HIS A 88 -8.06 14.92 1.19
C HIS A 88 -6.69 14.67 0.51
N SER A 89 -5.77 14.01 1.19
CA SER A 89 -4.41 13.77 0.68
C SER A 89 -4.24 12.41 0.00
N ILE A 90 -5.16 11.47 0.25
CA ILE A 90 -5.12 10.12 -0.31
C ILE A 90 -6.01 10.07 -1.55
N SER A 91 -5.42 9.84 -2.72
CA SER A 91 -6.15 9.65 -3.98
C SER A 91 -6.79 8.25 -4.03
N ALA A 92 -7.85 8.09 -4.84
CA ALA A 92 -8.48 6.78 -5.07
C ALA A 92 -7.49 5.70 -5.56
N SER A 93 -6.47 6.10 -6.34
CA SER A 93 -5.41 5.20 -6.82
C SER A 93 -4.46 4.75 -5.70
N SER A 94 -4.09 5.65 -4.79
CA SER A 94 -3.22 5.32 -3.65
C SER A 94 -3.96 4.61 -2.52
N GLN A 95 -5.27 4.83 -2.39
CA GLN A 95 -6.13 4.16 -1.41
C GLN A 95 -6.08 2.64 -1.56
N LYS A 96 -6.09 2.10 -2.80
CA LYS A 96 -6.00 0.66 -3.04
C LYS A 96 -4.69 0.08 -2.49
N VAL A 97 -3.57 0.74 -2.80
CA VAL A 97 -2.22 0.34 -2.35
C VAL A 97 -2.13 0.42 -0.83
N ILE A 98 -2.67 1.47 -0.22
CA ILE A 98 -2.71 1.63 1.24
C ILE A 98 -3.50 0.48 1.90
N LEU A 99 -4.66 0.14 1.35
CA LEU A 99 -5.48 -0.95 1.87
C LEU A 99 -4.80 -2.31 1.71
N GLU A 100 -4.05 -2.52 0.63
CA GLU A 100 -3.24 -3.72 0.43
C GLU A 100 -2.07 -3.80 1.43
N LEU A 101 -1.34 -2.70 1.62
CA LEU A 101 -0.25 -2.60 2.61
C LEU A 101 -0.74 -2.83 4.04
N LEU A 102 -1.97 -2.39 4.35
CA LEU A 102 -2.59 -2.60 5.65
C LEU A 102 -3.18 -4.01 5.83
N GLY A 103 -3.09 -4.89 4.82
CA GLY A 103 -3.71 -6.22 4.84
C GLY A 103 -5.24 -6.18 4.81
N CYS A 104 -5.83 -5.02 4.50
CA CYS A 104 -7.25 -4.76 4.48
C CYS A 104 -7.89 -5.03 3.11
N TYR A 105 -7.17 -5.64 2.15
CA TYR A 105 -7.72 -5.91 0.83
C TYR A 105 -8.65 -7.13 0.93
N GLU A 106 -9.94 -6.85 1.02
CA GLU A 106 -10.99 -7.84 0.87
C GLU A 106 -11.24 -7.97 -0.63
N GLU A 107 -10.93 -9.13 -1.19
CA GLU A 107 -11.21 -9.44 -2.59
C GLU A 107 -12.74 -9.36 -2.76
N ARG A 108 -13.24 -8.23 -3.26
CA ARG A 108 -14.60 -8.22 -3.81
C ARG A 108 -14.53 -9.17 -4.98
N GLU A 109 -15.16 -10.33 -4.85
CA GLU A 109 -15.47 -11.20 -5.97
C GLU A 109 -16.03 -10.30 -7.06
N ILE A 110 -15.23 -10.13 -8.12
CA ILE A 110 -15.73 -9.54 -9.34
C ILE A 110 -16.65 -10.62 -9.87
N ASP A 111 -17.96 -10.48 -9.67
CA ASP A 111 -18.95 -11.25 -10.42
C ASP A 111 -18.83 -10.81 -11.87
N VAL A 112 -17.86 -11.39 -12.57
CA VAL A 112 -17.77 -11.36 -14.03
C VAL A 112 -18.77 -12.38 -14.53
N THR A 113 -20.06 -12.11 -14.33
CA THR A 113 -21.05 -12.54 -15.31
C THR A 113 -20.79 -11.67 -16.54
N SER A 114 -19.89 -12.16 -17.37
CA SER A 114 -19.62 -11.69 -18.71
C SER A 114 -20.94 -11.52 -19.46
N SER A 115 -21.37 -10.27 -19.65
CA SER A 115 -22.40 -9.92 -20.62
C SER A 115 -21.70 -9.51 -21.92
N PRO A 116 -21.72 -10.34 -22.97
CA PRO A 116 -21.22 -9.93 -24.27
C PRO A 116 -22.23 -8.98 -24.89
N GLY A 117 -21.81 -7.74 -25.08
CA GLY A 117 -22.53 -6.80 -25.93
C GLY A 117 -22.50 -7.30 -27.38
N ASN A 118 -23.67 -7.43 -27.99
CA ASN A 118 -23.91 -6.99 -29.36
C ASN A 118 -25.40 -6.89 -29.68
N GLY A 119 -25.81 -5.69 -30.10
CA GLY A 119 -26.71 -5.52 -31.25
C GLY A 119 -28.22 -5.51 -31.02
N SER A 120 -28.75 -4.28 -30.96
CA SER A 120 -30.00 -3.80 -31.59
C SER A 120 -31.35 -4.45 -31.22
N ALA A 121 -32.24 -3.66 -30.60
CA ALA A 121 -33.37 -3.00 -31.29
C ALA A 121 -34.45 -2.50 -30.31
N GLY A 122 -34.86 -1.23 -30.46
CA GLY A 122 -36.27 -0.82 -30.39
C GLY A 122 -36.91 -0.50 -29.03
N ALA A 123 -37.27 0.79 -28.88
CA ALA A 123 -38.59 1.30 -28.45
C ALA A 123 -39.16 0.87 -27.07
N LEU A 124 -39.17 1.74 -26.06
CA LEU A 124 -40.22 2.72 -25.72
C LEU A 124 -41.42 2.14 -24.93
N VAL A 125 -41.75 2.84 -23.82
CA VAL A 125 -43.05 2.89 -23.09
C VAL A 125 -43.33 1.69 -22.17
N ALA A 126 -43.98 1.77 -21.00
CA ALA A 126 -44.18 2.71 -19.89
C ALA A 126 -45.10 1.96 -18.88
N SER A 127 -45.14 2.43 -17.62
CA SER A 127 -46.27 2.33 -16.67
C SER A 127 -46.53 0.98 -15.96
N GLN A 128 -46.35 0.96 -14.62
CA GLN A 128 -47.39 0.97 -13.53
C GLN A 128 -47.71 -0.48 -13.08
N ASP A 129 -47.83 -0.87 -11.80
CA ASP A 129 -48.53 -0.35 -10.60
C ASP A 129 -47.83 -0.91 -9.32
N VAL A 130 -47.66 -0.22 -8.18
CA VAL A 130 -48.60 0.30 -7.15
C VAL A 130 -49.15 -0.75 -6.16
N VAL A 131 -48.54 -0.73 -4.95
CA VAL A 131 -49.17 -0.68 -3.59
C VAL A 131 -49.80 -1.93 -2.92
N VAL A 132 -49.12 -2.34 -1.83
CA VAL A 132 -49.56 -2.57 -0.42
C VAL A 132 -50.75 -3.51 -0.10
N THR A 133 -50.42 -4.53 0.71
CA THR A 133 -51.24 -5.45 1.53
C THR A 133 -52.14 -4.72 2.56
N PRO A 134 -53.19 -5.33 3.17
CA PRO A 134 -52.98 -6.31 4.25
C PRO A 134 -54.10 -7.35 4.55
N SER A 135 -53.71 -8.32 5.39
CA SER A 135 -54.48 -8.93 6.50
C SER A 135 -55.36 -10.18 6.32
N PHE A 136 -54.93 -11.20 7.09
CA PHE A 136 -55.66 -12.15 7.94
C PHE A 136 -56.76 -13.06 7.36
N GLU A 137 -56.48 -14.36 7.35
CA GLU A 137 -57.46 -15.33 7.84
C GLU A 137 -56.78 -16.51 8.55
N VAL A 138 -57.22 -16.71 9.79
CA VAL A 138 -56.88 -17.78 10.73
C VAL A 138 -57.62 -19.05 10.30
N HIS A 139 -56.99 -20.23 10.30
CA HIS A 139 -57.65 -21.49 10.65
C HIS A 139 -56.61 -22.50 11.15
N GLN A 140 -56.93 -23.10 12.29
CA GLN A 140 -56.18 -24.08 13.07
C GLN A 140 -56.95 -25.42 13.04
N GLU A 141 -56.30 -26.51 13.46
CA GLU A 141 -56.84 -27.89 13.62
C GLU A 141 -57.03 -28.71 12.32
N ALA A 142 -56.67 -29.99 12.20
CA ALA A 142 -56.25 -31.00 13.18
C ALA A 142 -55.48 -32.14 12.45
N LEU A 143 -54.58 -32.83 13.16
CA LEU A 143 -54.05 -34.16 12.82
C LEU A 143 -54.97 -35.21 13.46
N PRO A 144 -55.24 -36.39 12.85
CA PRO A 144 -54.38 -37.57 13.10
C PRO A 144 -54.24 -38.57 11.91
N GLU A 145 -53.03 -39.15 11.78
CA GLU A 145 -52.64 -40.59 11.57
C GLU A 145 -53.56 -41.60 10.81
N PRO A 146 -53.08 -42.81 10.45
CA PRO A 146 -51.89 -43.20 9.67
C PRO A 146 -52.26 -44.28 8.60
N LYS A 147 -51.49 -44.43 7.52
CA LYS A 147 -51.45 -45.72 6.78
C LYS A 147 -50.04 -46.07 6.34
N GLU A 148 -49.65 -47.22 6.86
CA GLU A 148 -48.43 -47.98 6.70
C GLU A 148 -48.05 -48.37 5.26
N LEU A 149 -46.73 -48.55 5.11
CA LEU A 149 -46.05 -49.60 4.35
C LEU A 149 -46.23 -49.61 2.83
N LEU A 150 -45.19 -49.11 2.13
CA LEU A 150 -44.59 -49.88 1.04
C LEU A 150 -43.09 -49.65 0.98
N ALA A 151 -42.38 -50.74 1.24
CA ALA A 151 -40.95 -50.88 1.29
C ALA A 151 -40.26 -50.47 -0.01
N LEU A 152 -39.19 -49.68 0.11
CA LEU A 152 -38.18 -49.51 -0.93
C LEU A 152 -36.87 -50.21 -0.47
N PRO A 153 -36.18 -50.90 -1.39
CA PRO A 153 -35.02 -51.75 -1.08
C PRO A 153 -33.78 -50.94 -0.63
N PRO A 154 -32.86 -51.55 0.15
CA PRO A 154 -31.65 -50.89 0.60
C PRO A 154 -30.72 -50.58 -0.58
N ALA A 155 -30.41 -49.29 -0.77
CA ALA A 155 -29.40 -48.87 -1.72
C ALA A 155 -28.00 -49.31 -1.25
N PRO A 156 -27.11 -49.72 -2.18
CA PRO A 156 -25.78 -50.21 -1.86
C PRO A 156 -24.88 -49.09 -1.30
N MET A 157 -24.16 -49.41 -0.22
CA MET A 157 -23.14 -48.55 0.40
C MET A 157 -21.95 -48.39 -0.54
N GLU A 158 -21.67 -47.17 -0.99
CA GLU A 158 -20.37 -46.84 -1.60
C GLU A 158 -19.32 -46.56 -0.51
N PRO A 159 -18.12 -47.18 -0.60
CA PRO A 159 -17.07 -46.95 0.37
C PRO A 159 -16.40 -45.58 0.20
N ALA A 160 -16.39 -44.82 1.30
CA ALA A 160 -15.67 -43.57 1.44
C ALA A 160 -14.15 -43.77 1.41
N THR A 161 -13.54 -43.71 0.22
CA THR A 161 -12.08 -43.57 0.07
C THR A 161 -11.72 -42.36 -0.79
N ARG A 162 -12.02 -41.15 -0.30
CA ARG A 162 -11.60 -39.89 -0.98
C ARG A 162 -11.15 -38.81 0.00
N ARG A 163 -10.34 -39.15 1.00
CA ARG A 163 -9.80 -38.18 1.98
C ARG A 163 -8.28 -38.10 2.08
N ARG A 164 -7.52 -38.91 1.34
CA ARG A 164 -6.05 -38.96 1.47
C ARG A 164 -5.25 -38.13 0.45
N ASN A 165 -5.86 -37.69 -0.65
CA ASN A 165 -5.15 -36.99 -1.74
C ASN A 165 -5.24 -35.46 -1.70
N ARG A 166 -5.93 -34.85 -0.72
CA ARG A 166 -6.01 -33.38 -0.63
C ARG A 166 -4.68 -32.73 -0.24
N HIS A 167 -3.87 -33.40 0.58
CA HIS A 167 -2.55 -32.88 0.98
C HIS A 167 -1.52 -32.91 -0.16
N VAL A 168 -1.65 -33.86 -1.10
CA VAL A 168 -0.75 -33.95 -2.25
C VAL A 168 -1.03 -32.81 -3.26
N LEU A 169 -2.29 -32.45 -3.46
CA LEU A 169 -2.68 -31.35 -4.34
C LEU A 169 -2.33 -29.96 -3.77
N ILE A 170 -2.41 -29.77 -2.45
CA ILE A 170 -2.01 -28.51 -1.81
C ILE A 170 -0.48 -28.35 -1.83
N ALA A 171 0.27 -29.44 -1.61
CA ALA A 171 1.74 -29.40 -1.65
C ALA A 171 2.27 -29.06 -3.05
N SER A 172 1.67 -29.58 -4.12
CA SER A 172 2.11 -29.25 -5.49
C SER A 172 1.89 -27.78 -5.85
N ALA A 173 0.81 -27.15 -5.36
CA ALA A 173 0.53 -25.74 -5.62
C ALA A 173 1.58 -24.82 -4.96
N ILE A 174 1.99 -25.11 -3.73
CA ILE A 174 3.01 -24.33 -3.00
C ILE A 174 4.37 -24.45 -3.69
N ILE A 175 4.74 -25.64 -4.15
CA ILE A 175 6.02 -25.86 -4.86
C ILE A 175 6.01 -25.11 -6.19
N SER A 176 4.90 -25.13 -6.95
CA SER A 176 4.80 -24.35 -8.20
C SER A 176 4.91 -22.83 -7.97
N LEU A 177 4.36 -22.33 -6.86
CA LEU A 177 4.41 -20.91 -6.52
C LEU A 177 5.82 -20.48 -6.10
N LEU A 178 6.53 -21.32 -5.33
CA LEU A 178 7.93 -21.08 -4.96
C LEU A 178 8.85 -21.08 -6.17
N VAL A 179 8.69 -22.03 -7.09
CA VAL A 179 9.49 -22.08 -8.32
C VAL A 179 9.21 -20.86 -9.19
N SER A 180 7.95 -20.45 -9.32
CA SER A 180 7.57 -19.22 -10.04
C SER A 180 8.21 -17.98 -9.41
N LEU A 181 8.13 -17.82 -8.09
CA LEU A 181 8.72 -16.68 -7.37
C LEU A 181 10.25 -16.61 -7.55
N ILE A 182 10.93 -17.76 -7.51
CA ILE A 182 12.38 -17.84 -7.73
C ILE A 182 12.73 -17.47 -9.17
N THR A 183 11.97 -17.93 -10.16
CA THR A 183 12.21 -17.55 -11.56
C THR A 183 11.98 -16.06 -11.82
N VAL A 184 10.97 -15.45 -11.19
CA VAL A 184 10.70 -14.02 -11.30
C VAL A 184 11.81 -13.20 -10.62
N ALA A 185 12.25 -13.60 -9.43
CA ALA A 185 13.36 -12.95 -8.73
C ALA A 185 14.69 -13.05 -9.50
N ALA A 186 14.95 -14.21 -10.12
CA ALA A 186 16.12 -14.39 -10.98
C ALA A 186 16.04 -13.52 -12.25
N LEU A 187 14.85 -13.40 -12.84
CA LEU A 187 14.63 -12.59 -14.03
C LEU A 187 14.75 -11.09 -13.73
N THR A 188 14.18 -10.61 -12.62
CA THR A 188 14.30 -9.19 -12.20
C THR A 188 15.74 -8.85 -11.84
N HIS A 189 16.45 -9.73 -11.12
CA HIS A 189 17.86 -9.52 -10.82
C HIS A 189 18.74 -9.52 -12.08
N TRP A 190 18.40 -10.36 -13.09
CA TRP A 190 19.10 -10.38 -14.37
C TRP A 190 18.85 -9.12 -15.21
N LEU A 191 17.62 -8.59 -15.21
CA LEU A 191 17.27 -7.33 -15.88
C LEU A 191 17.99 -6.13 -15.25
N ILE A 192 18.02 -6.04 -13.92
CA ILE A 192 18.75 -4.98 -13.20
C ILE A 192 20.25 -5.04 -13.51
N LYS A 193 20.83 -6.25 -13.59
CA LYS A 193 22.24 -6.44 -13.94
C LYS A 193 22.55 -6.05 -15.40
N ARG A 194 21.63 -6.28 -16.35
CA ARG A 194 21.79 -5.84 -17.75
C ARG A 194 21.75 -4.32 -17.88
N ASP A 195 20.82 -3.65 -17.22
CA ASP A 195 20.74 -2.19 -17.28
C ASP A 195 21.95 -1.52 -16.65
N LEU A 196 22.47 -2.06 -15.55
CA LEU A 196 23.73 -1.59 -14.95
C LEU A 196 24.93 -1.78 -15.87
N SER A 197 25.03 -2.90 -16.59
CA SER A 197 26.12 -3.10 -17.56
C SER A 197 26.03 -2.15 -18.77
N THR A 198 24.81 -1.76 -19.15
CA THR A 198 24.58 -0.81 -20.24
C THR A 198 24.85 0.63 -19.78
N ALA A 199 24.48 0.97 -18.54
CA ALA A 199 24.81 2.25 -17.93
C ALA A 199 26.31 2.40 -17.65
N LEU A 200 26.99 1.33 -17.19
CA LEU A 200 28.43 1.32 -16.95
C LEU A 200 29.24 1.35 -18.25
N SER A 201 28.75 0.74 -19.34
CA SER A 201 29.38 0.88 -20.65
C SER A 201 29.18 2.28 -21.25
N LEU A 202 28.10 2.99 -20.90
CA LEU A 202 27.92 4.39 -21.24
C LEU A 202 28.75 5.33 -20.36
N LEU A 203 29.00 5.00 -19.09
CA LEU A 203 29.92 5.75 -18.22
C LEU A 203 31.39 5.52 -18.60
N GLY A 204 31.80 4.28 -18.86
CA GLY A 204 33.18 3.94 -19.24
C GLY A 204 33.59 4.44 -20.63
N LYS A 205 32.62 4.80 -21.49
CA LYS A 205 32.88 5.41 -22.80
C LYS A 205 32.91 6.94 -22.76
N LYS A 206 32.71 7.57 -21.60
CA LYS A 206 32.64 9.03 -21.45
C LYS A 206 33.87 9.68 -20.79
N GLU A 207 34.91 8.91 -20.47
CA GLU A 207 36.18 9.44 -19.92
C GLU A 207 37.28 9.70 -20.97
N THR A 208 36.98 9.57 -22.27
CA THR A 208 37.91 9.96 -23.35
C THR A 208 37.27 10.91 -24.37
N ALA A 209 36.51 11.89 -23.88
CA ALA A 209 36.19 13.08 -24.66
C ALA A 209 36.04 14.29 -23.74
N ALA A 210 37.15 15.02 -23.58
CA ALA A 210 37.10 16.41 -23.20
C ALA A 210 36.20 17.18 -24.17
N GLY A 211 35.34 18.06 -23.64
CA GLY A 211 34.72 19.12 -24.42
C GLY A 211 33.21 19.23 -24.27
N VAL A 212 32.82 20.29 -23.55
CA VAL A 212 31.67 21.18 -23.81
C VAL A 212 30.29 20.51 -23.99
N LEU A 213 29.38 20.85 -23.07
CA LEU A 213 27.94 21.18 -23.22
C LEU A 213 27.41 21.11 -21.76
N GLY A 214 27.14 22.21 -21.05
CA GLY A 214 26.37 23.35 -21.51
C GLY A 214 24.89 22.99 -21.54
N GLU A 215 24.32 22.57 -20.41
CA GLU A 215 22.88 22.34 -20.29
C GLU A 215 22.31 23.21 -19.14
N GLU A 216 21.88 24.40 -19.57
CA GLU A 216 20.97 25.38 -18.95
C GLU A 216 20.74 25.23 -17.43
N ALA A 217 21.60 25.90 -16.65
CA ALA A 217 21.31 26.22 -15.27
C ALA A 217 20.22 27.30 -15.24
N GLY A 218 19.04 26.97 -14.68
CA GLY A 218 18.09 28.00 -14.28
C GLY A 218 18.79 29.02 -13.35
N PRO A 219 18.42 30.30 -13.39
CA PRO A 219 19.21 31.42 -12.85
C PRO A 219 19.52 31.36 -11.34
N ASN A 220 18.93 30.41 -10.59
CA ASN A 220 19.10 30.24 -9.15
C ASN A 220 19.61 28.84 -8.73
N SER A 221 20.09 28.00 -9.66
CA SER A 221 20.62 26.67 -9.33
C SER A 221 22.10 26.74 -8.98
N GLN A 222 22.46 26.59 -7.70
CA GLN A 222 23.85 26.53 -7.27
C GLN A 222 24.33 25.07 -7.17
N ILE A 223 25.58 24.80 -7.52
CA ILE A 223 26.15 23.44 -7.51
C ILE A 223 27.37 23.42 -6.58
N VAL A 224 27.31 22.57 -5.56
CA VAL A 224 28.43 22.27 -4.66
C VAL A 224 29.08 20.97 -5.12
N LYS A 225 30.37 21.04 -5.46
CA LYS A 225 31.18 19.86 -5.82
C LYS A 225 31.91 19.36 -4.58
N VAL A 226 31.70 18.10 -4.24
CA VAL A 226 32.35 17.43 -3.11
C VAL A 226 33.21 16.31 -3.64
N ARG A 227 34.51 16.34 -3.38
CA ARG A 227 35.39 15.22 -3.66
C ARG A 227 35.41 14.29 -2.46
N VAL A 228 35.18 13.01 -2.71
CA VAL A 228 35.21 11.94 -1.70
C VAL A 228 36.29 10.93 -2.04
N ARG A 229 36.97 10.42 -1.02
CA ARG A 229 37.82 9.24 -1.11
C ARG A 229 37.07 8.07 -0.53
N VAL A 230 36.95 7.02 -1.33
CA VAL A 230 36.27 5.78 -0.96
C VAL A 230 37.30 4.67 -0.82
N GLU A 231 37.21 3.91 0.26
CA GLU A 231 37.99 2.71 0.49
C GLU A 231 37.06 1.60 1.02
N HIS A 232 37.14 0.41 0.42
CA HIS A 232 36.32 -0.75 0.81
C HIS A 232 34.81 -0.43 0.87
N GLY A 233 34.32 0.37 -0.09
CA GLY A 233 32.92 0.79 -0.16
C GLY A 233 32.49 1.82 0.88
N ARG A 234 33.42 2.39 1.68
CA ARG A 234 33.14 3.43 2.68
C ARG A 234 33.87 4.72 2.36
N VAL A 235 33.23 5.85 2.63
CA VAL A 235 33.84 7.18 2.50
C VAL A 235 34.81 7.40 3.66
N THR A 236 36.10 7.54 3.36
CA THR A 236 37.15 7.82 4.34
C THR A 236 37.43 9.32 4.44
N GLU A 237 37.42 10.03 3.32
CA GLU A 237 37.64 11.47 3.26
C GLU A 237 36.57 12.15 2.39
N ALA A 238 36.19 13.38 2.74
CA ALA A 238 35.27 14.20 1.95
C ALA A 238 35.63 15.67 2.12
N PHE A 239 35.80 16.39 1.02
CA PHE A 239 36.09 17.83 1.01
C PHE A 239 35.32 18.55 -0.11
N VAL A 240 34.99 19.82 0.13
CA VAL A 240 34.33 20.66 -0.87
C VAL A 240 35.39 21.20 -1.82
N GLU A 241 35.21 20.95 -3.12
CA GLU A 241 36.14 21.40 -4.16
C GLU A 241 35.89 22.85 -4.59
N ASN A 242 34.63 23.32 -4.49
CA ASN A 242 34.23 24.66 -4.90
C ASN A 242 33.57 25.42 -3.75
N HIS A 243 34.38 25.85 -2.78
CA HIS A 243 33.89 26.61 -1.62
C HIS A 243 33.35 27.99 -2.05
N GLN A 244 32.16 28.35 -1.57
CA GLN A 244 31.53 29.64 -1.84
C GLN A 244 31.18 30.36 -0.53
N PRO A 245 31.67 31.61 -0.31
CA PRO A 245 31.32 32.39 0.87
C PRO A 245 29.80 32.58 1.01
N GLY A 246 29.26 32.35 2.21
CA GLY A 246 27.82 32.43 2.48
C GLY A 246 27.02 31.15 2.18
N MET A 247 27.68 30.07 1.75
CA MET A 247 27.08 28.77 1.48
C MET A 247 27.50 27.68 2.48
N GLU A 248 28.08 28.05 3.61
CA GLU A 248 28.70 27.13 4.57
C GLU A 248 27.70 26.09 5.11
N ALA A 249 26.45 26.49 5.32
CA ALA A 249 25.39 25.59 5.77
C ALA A 249 25.05 24.52 4.71
N TYR A 250 25.02 24.91 3.44
CA TYR A 250 24.75 24.00 2.34
C TYR A 250 25.93 23.09 2.04
N GLU A 251 27.15 23.59 2.19
CA GLU A 251 28.38 22.80 2.08
C GLU A 251 28.48 21.74 3.17
N ALA A 252 28.16 22.10 4.42
CA ALA A 252 28.09 21.14 5.52
C ALA A 252 27.04 20.06 5.25
N MET A 253 25.88 20.43 4.69
CA MET A 253 24.84 19.47 4.29
C MET A 253 25.32 18.58 3.13
N ALA A 254 25.99 19.15 2.13
CA ALA A 254 26.55 18.43 1.00
C ALA A 254 27.60 17.39 1.45
N LEU A 255 28.50 17.76 2.37
CA LEU A 255 29.46 16.84 2.98
C LEU A 255 28.78 15.71 3.75
N LYS A 256 27.71 16.02 4.50
CA LYS A 256 26.93 15.01 5.24
C LYS A 256 26.28 14.00 4.29
N ILE A 257 25.68 14.49 3.20
CA ILE A 257 25.07 13.64 2.17
C ILE A 257 26.16 12.77 1.54
N ALA A 258 27.29 13.36 1.12
CA ALA A 258 28.38 12.65 0.48
C ALA A 258 28.93 11.50 1.36
N ARG A 259 29.09 11.72 2.67
CA ARG A 259 29.52 10.67 3.62
C ARG A 259 28.51 9.56 3.85
N SER A 260 27.22 9.82 3.59
CA SER A 260 26.15 8.84 3.75
C SER A 260 25.96 7.93 2.52
N LEU A 261 26.65 8.24 1.42
CA LEU A 261 26.62 7.43 0.21
C LEU A 261 27.31 6.09 0.47
N HIS A 262 26.67 5.01 0.03
CA HIS A 262 27.20 3.66 0.11
C HIS A 262 27.74 3.28 -1.27
N TYR A 263 28.98 2.82 -1.31
CA TYR A 263 29.64 2.38 -2.53
C TYR A 263 29.73 0.85 -2.55
N ALA A 264 29.97 0.28 -3.74
CA ALA A 264 30.22 -1.14 -3.87
C ALA A 264 31.44 -1.54 -3.01
N GLN A 265 31.47 -2.76 -2.46
CA GLN A 265 32.51 -3.16 -1.50
C GLN A 265 33.91 -3.22 -2.12
N ASP A 266 33.98 -3.37 -3.44
CA ASP A 266 35.18 -3.36 -4.27
C ASP A 266 35.54 -1.96 -4.80
N ALA A 267 34.70 -0.95 -4.56
CA ALA A 267 34.98 0.42 -4.97
C ALA A 267 36.04 1.05 -4.05
N SER A 268 37.15 1.46 -4.65
CA SER A 268 38.20 2.24 -4.02
C SER A 268 38.69 3.30 -5.01
N GLY A 269 38.76 4.56 -4.59
CA GLY A 269 39.16 5.66 -5.47
C GLY A 269 38.69 7.02 -5.00
N GLU A 270 39.03 8.05 -5.77
CA GLU A 270 38.50 9.40 -5.59
C GLU A 270 37.32 9.62 -6.55
N GLU A 271 36.22 10.15 -6.03
CA GLU A 271 35.02 10.45 -6.80
C GLU A 271 34.55 11.87 -6.49
N THR A 272 34.06 12.60 -7.49
CA THR A 272 33.48 13.94 -7.30
C THR A 272 31.97 13.87 -7.41
N VAL A 273 31.28 14.13 -6.29
CA VAL A 273 29.82 14.21 -6.20
C VAL A 273 29.37 15.64 -6.40
N SER A 274 28.53 15.89 -7.41
CA SER A 274 27.94 17.21 -7.67
C SER A 274 26.53 17.29 -7.08
N ILE A 275 26.34 18.14 -6.07
CA ILE A 275 25.06 18.32 -5.39
C ILE A 275 24.46 19.64 -5.85
N ARG A 276 23.27 19.57 -6.47
CA ARG A 276 22.51 20.74 -6.92
C ARG A 276 21.60 21.23 -5.80
N ILE A 277 21.69 22.53 -5.51
CA ILE A 277 20.85 23.23 -4.53
C ILE A 277 19.92 24.15 -5.31
N ASN A 278 18.63 23.93 -5.13
CA ASN A 278 17.60 24.84 -5.64
C ASN A 278 17.22 25.78 -4.50
N SER A 279 17.60 27.05 -4.59
CA SER A 279 17.08 28.05 -3.65
C SER A 279 15.65 28.41 -4.07
N HIS A 280 14.68 28.02 -3.25
CA HIS A 280 13.37 28.66 -3.28
C HIS A 280 13.52 30.02 -2.61
N GLY A 281 13.62 31.07 -3.43
CA GLY A 281 13.47 32.46 -2.98
C GLY A 281 12.03 32.77 -2.60
#